data_AF-U6D0I1-F1
#
_entry.id   AF-U6D0I1-F1
#
_cell.length_a   1.000
_cell.length_b   1.000
_cell.length_c   1.000
_cell.angle_alpha   90.00
_cell.angle_beta   90.00
_cell.angle_gamma   90.00
#
_symmetry.space_group_name_H-M   'P 1'
#
loop_
_entity.id
_entity.type
_entity.pdbx_description
1 polymer ?
#
loop_
_entity_poly.entity_id
_entity_poly.type
_entity_poly.pdbx_seq_one_letter_code
_entity_poly.pdbx_strand_id
1 'polypeptide(L)'
;MVFRSTGDLENTTRVQCYMDYSMVAASSSEWAWEVGLGVSSTAVGFVVPFTIMLTCYFFIAQTIAGHFRKERIEGLRKRRRLLSIIVVLVVTFALCWMPYHLVKTLYMLGSLLHWPCDFDIFLMNVFPYCTCISYVNSCLNP
;
A
#
# COMPACT_ATOMS: atom_id res chain seq x y z
N MET A 1 -15.25 10.23 -4.34
CA MET A 1 -16.72 10.03 -4.23
C MET A 1 -17.35 9.79 -5.61
N VAL A 2 -16.64 9.07 -6.49
CA VAL A 2 -17.06 8.78 -7.89
C VAL A 2 -17.31 7.27 -8.08
N PHE A 3 -16.59 6.42 -7.33
CA PHE A 3 -16.71 4.96 -7.38
C PHE A 3 -17.21 4.34 -6.07
N ARG A 4 -17.77 5.12 -5.13
CA ARG A 4 -18.32 4.55 -3.89
C ARG A 4 -19.83 4.60 -3.96
N SER A 5 -20.46 3.44 -3.84
CA SER A 5 -21.91 3.28 -3.81
C SER A 5 -22.33 2.59 -2.52
N THR A 6 -23.61 2.70 -2.19
CA THR A 6 -24.25 2.01 -1.06
C THR A 6 -25.34 1.11 -1.61
N GLY A 7 -25.31 -0.16 -1.24
CA GLY A 7 -26.31 -1.14 -1.67
C GLY A 7 -26.70 -2.08 -0.54
N ASP A 8 -27.88 -2.68 -0.67
CA ASP A 8 -28.36 -3.71 0.24
C ASP A 8 -27.66 -5.05 -0.05
N LEU A 9 -27.19 -5.71 1.01
CA LEU A 9 -26.68 -7.07 0.90
C LEU A 9 -27.85 -8.01 0.66
N GLU A 10 -27.86 -8.74 -0.46
CA GLU A 10 -28.91 -9.68 -0.85
C GLU A 10 -29.35 -10.54 0.36
N ASN A 11 -30.65 -10.52 0.70
CA ASN A 11 -31.26 -11.15 1.89
C ASN A 11 -30.98 -10.54 3.29
N THR A 12 -30.48 -9.31 3.41
CA THR A 12 -30.34 -8.62 4.71
C THR A 12 -30.66 -7.13 4.64
N THR A 13 -31.27 -6.55 5.68
CA THR A 13 -31.47 -5.09 5.85
C THR A 13 -30.17 -4.33 6.19
N ARG A 14 -29.02 -4.82 5.70
CA ARG A 14 -27.70 -4.22 5.96
C ARG A 14 -27.23 -3.51 4.71
N VAL A 15 -27.19 -2.18 4.80
CA VAL A 15 -26.57 -1.32 3.79
C VAL A 15 -25.06 -1.37 3.94
N GLN A 16 -24.35 -1.77 2.88
CA GLN A 16 -22.89 -1.77 2.83
C GLN A 16 -22.37 -0.69 1.88
N CYS A 17 -21.24 -0.07 2.24
CA CYS A 17 -20.51 0.82 1.35
C CYS A 17 -19.43 0.04 0.62
N TYR A 18 -19.53 -0.02 -0.70
CA TYR A 18 -18.58 -0.75 -1.55
C TYR A 18 -18.08 0.12 -2.70
N MET A 19 -16.97 -0.30 -3.30
CA MET A 19 -16.44 0.31 -4.50
C MET A 19 -17.20 -0.24 -5.71
N ASP A 20 -17.97 0.62 -6.38
CA ASP A 20 -18.77 0.27 -7.54
C ASP A 20 -18.00 0.64 -8.82
N TYR A 21 -17.54 -0.37 -9.53
CA TYR A 21 -16.80 -0.24 -10.80
C TYR A 21 -17.67 -0.51 -12.02
N SER A 22 -18.96 -0.80 -11.85
CA SER A 22 -19.89 -1.13 -12.94
C SER A 22 -19.99 -0.05 -14.02
N MET A 23 -19.67 1.21 -13.68
CA MET A 23 -19.62 2.34 -14.62
C MET A 23 -18.37 2.38 -15.51
N VAL A 24 -17.28 1.70 -15.13
CA VAL A 24 -15.96 1.79 -15.82
C VAL A 24 -15.41 0.43 -16.25
N ALA A 25 -15.94 -0.66 -15.70
CA ALA A 25 -15.53 -2.02 -15.97
C ALA A 25 -16.69 -2.84 -16.52
N ALA A 26 -16.42 -3.75 -17.44
CA ALA A 26 -17.36 -4.81 -17.76
C ALA A 26 -17.37 -5.82 -16.59
N SER A 27 -18.48 -6.55 -16.39
CA SER A 27 -18.61 -7.51 -15.27
C SER A 27 -17.47 -8.53 -15.17
N SER A 28 -16.83 -8.87 -16.30
CA SER A 28 -15.67 -9.77 -16.34
C SER A 28 -14.33 -9.13 -15.95
N SER A 29 -14.24 -7.79 -15.91
CA SER A 29 -13.01 -7.03 -15.65
C SER A 29 -13.06 -6.15 -14.40
N GLU A 30 -14.17 -6.14 -13.64
CA GLU A 30 -14.29 -5.39 -12.38
C GLU A 30 -13.15 -5.68 -11.39
N TRP A 31 -12.82 -6.96 -11.19
CA TRP A 31 -11.70 -7.39 -10.33
C TRP A 31 -10.36 -6.80 -10.78
N ALA A 32 -10.15 -6.65 -12.09
CA ALA A 32 -8.90 -6.13 -12.65
C ALA A 32 -8.78 -4.63 -12.42
N TRP A 33 -9.89 -3.90 -12.44
CA TRP A 33 -9.93 -2.47 -12.09
C TRP A 33 -9.72 -2.23 -10.60
N GLU A 34 -10.34 -3.03 -9.75
CA GLU A 34 -10.15 -2.94 -8.30
C GLU A 34 -8.68 -3.20 -7.92
N VAL A 35 -8.08 -4.26 -8.47
CA VAL A 35 -6.67 -4.59 -8.26
C VAL A 35 -5.76 -3.53 -8.90
N GLY A 36 -6.02 -3.13 -10.13
CA GLY A 36 -5.18 -2.18 -10.87
C GLY A 36 -5.15 -0.80 -10.24
N LEU A 37 -6.29 -0.27 -9.81
CA LEU A 37 -6.38 1.01 -9.10
C LEU A 37 -5.76 0.93 -7.71
N GLY A 38 -5.99 -0.17 -6.98
CA GLY A 38 -5.34 -0.40 -5.69
C GLY A 38 -3.82 -0.48 -5.80
N VAL A 39 -3.30 -1.24 -6.76
CA VAL A 39 -1.86 -1.42 -7.00
C VAL A 39 -1.22 -0.16 -7.53
N SER A 40 -1.85 0.55 -8.47
CA SER A 40 -1.30 1.80 -9.01
C SER A 40 -1.28 2.91 -7.96
N SER A 41 -2.32 3.02 -7.13
CA SER A 41 -2.33 3.95 -6.00
C SER A 41 -1.18 3.66 -5.04
N THR A 42 -0.95 2.38 -4.70
CA THR A 42 0.20 1.96 -3.90
C THR A 42 1.52 2.20 -4.64
N ALA A 43 1.65 1.90 -5.93
CA ALA A 43 2.90 2.09 -6.66
C ALA A 43 3.30 3.57 -6.75
N VAL A 44 2.35 4.45 -7.07
CA VAL A 44 2.60 5.89 -7.20
C VAL A 44 2.75 6.54 -5.83
N GLY A 45 1.99 6.10 -4.82
CA GLY A 45 2.07 6.60 -3.45
C GLY A 45 3.24 6.08 -2.61
N PHE A 46 3.80 4.91 -2.96
CA PHE A 46 4.82 4.21 -2.16
C PHE A 46 6.09 3.84 -2.96
N VAL A 47 5.99 3.11 -4.08
CA VAL A 47 7.18 2.56 -4.79
C VAL A 47 8.01 3.65 -5.48
N VAL A 48 7.36 4.58 -6.16
CA VAL A 48 8.03 5.70 -6.86
C VAL A 48 8.80 6.59 -5.86
N PRO A 49 8.17 7.11 -4.79
CA PRO A 49 8.92 7.89 -3.81
C PRO A 49 10.00 7.06 -3.11
N PHE A 50 9.76 5.80 -2.76
CA PHE A 50 10.78 4.95 -2.12
C PHE A 50 12.05 4.77 -2.96
N THR A 51 11.90 4.49 -4.26
CA THR A 51 13.05 4.28 -5.18
C THR A 51 13.84 5.58 -5.42
N ILE A 52 13.16 6.71 -5.55
CA ILE A 52 13.79 8.05 -5.65
C ILE A 52 14.60 8.34 -4.37
N MET A 53 14.10 7.93 -3.21
CA MET A 53 14.75 8.18 -1.93
C MET A 53 15.98 7.29 -1.73
N LEU A 54 15.90 5.99 -2.03
CA LEU A 54 17.04 5.07 -1.97
C LEU A 54 18.19 5.55 -2.87
N THR A 55 17.87 5.93 -4.10
CA THR A 55 18.87 6.44 -5.05
C THR A 55 19.49 7.74 -4.52
N CYS A 56 18.69 8.70 -4.04
CA CYS A 56 19.20 9.91 -3.40
C CYS A 56 20.12 9.62 -2.21
N TYR A 57 19.76 8.69 -1.33
CA TYR A 57 20.57 8.32 -0.17
C TYR A 57 21.88 7.63 -0.55
N PHE A 58 21.83 6.76 -1.55
CA PHE A 58 23.01 6.10 -2.09
C PHE A 58 24.01 7.13 -2.63
N PHE A 59 23.53 8.11 -3.42
CA PHE A 59 24.37 9.21 -3.92
C PHE A 59 24.91 10.10 -2.79
N ILE A 60 24.10 10.41 -1.77
CA ILE A 60 24.57 11.17 -0.60
C ILE A 60 25.65 10.40 0.16
N ALA A 61 25.48 9.09 0.36
CA ALA A 61 26.46 8.24 1.04
C ALA A 61 27.77 8.15 0.25
N GLN A 62 27.71 7.98 -1.07
CA GLN A 62 28.88 8.02 -1.95
C GLN A 62 29.58 9.39 -1.91
N THR A 63 28.81 10.49 -1.91
CA THR A 63 29.36 11.84 -1.84
C THR A 63 30.05 12.08 -0.49
N ILE A 64 29.47 11.65 0.63
CA ILE A 64 30.08 11.77 1.96
C ILE A 64 31.35 10.92 2.06
N ALA A 65 31.34 9.70 1.51
CA ALA A 65 32.50 8.82 1.49
C ALA A 65 33.64 9.35 0.62
N GLY A 66 33.33 9.99 -0.52
CA GLY A 66 34.31 10.55 -1.45
C GLY A 66 34.79 11.97 -1.13
N HIS A 67 34.01 12.77 -0.39
CA HIS A 67 34.19 14.23 -0.29
C HIS A 67 34.44 14.72 1.14
N PHE A 68 35.38 14.08 1.84
CA PHE A 68 35.77 14.29 3.24
C PHE A 68 36.19 15.71 3.68
N ARG A 69 35.88 16.81 2.98
CA ARG A 69 36.54 18.09 3.33
C ARG A 69 35.87 19.46 3.15
N LYS A 70 34.66 19.67 2.62
CA LYS A 70 34.29 21.09 2.36
C LYS A 70 32.83 21.57 2.26
N GLU A 71 31.83 20.73 2.47
CA GLU A 71 30.43 21.19 2.39
C GLU A 71 29.83 21.44 3.77
N ARG A 72 28.97 22.48 3.88
CA ARG A 72 28.36 22.95 5.13
C ARG A 72 27.47 21.84 5.73
N ILE A 73 28.05 21.08 6.67
CA ILE A 73 27.48 19.87 7.32
C ILE A 73 26.05 20.09 7.83
N GLU A 74 25.71 21.30 8.28
CA GLU A 74 24.38 21.64 8.82
C GLU A 74 23.24 21.55 7.79
N GLY A 75 23.46 22.01 6.55
CA GLY A 75 22.44 21.98 5.49
C GLY A 75 22.15 20.55 5.01
N LEU A 76 23.21 19.75 4.84
CA LEU A 76 23.14 18.33 4.50
C LEU A 76 22.47 17.51 5.60
N ARG A 77 22.78 17.79 6.89
CA ARG A 77 22.17 17.09 8.02
C ARG A 77 20.67 17.38 8.12
N LYS A 78 20.23 18.62 7.87
CA LYS A 78 18.79 18.98 7.87
C LYS A 78 18.04 18.28 6.72
N ARG A 79 18.62 18.25 5.51
CA ARG A 79 18.05 17.55 4.35
C ARG A 79 17.99 16.03 4.58
N ARG A 80 19.05 15.43 5.14
CA ARG A 80 19.09 14.01 5.53
C ARG A 80 18.05 13.66 6.60
N ARG A 81 17.77 14.57 7.54
CA ARG A 81 16.74 14.36 8.57
C ARG A 81 15.34 14.35 7.95
N LEU A 82 15.02 15.31 7.09
CA LEU A 82 13.74 15.36 6.38
C LEU A 82 13.53 14.12 5.50
N LEU A 83 14.56 13.73 4.74
CA LEU A 83 14.49 12.53 3.91
C LEU A 83 14.31 11.25 4.76
N SER A 84 14.91 11.20 5.95
CA SER A 84 14.82 10.02 6.82
C SER A 84 13.43 9.88 7.43
N ILE A 85 12.78 11.02 7.73
CA ILE A 85 11.38 11.05 8.17
C ILE A 85 10.49 10.52 7.04
N ILE A 86 10.66 11.00 5.81
CA ILE A 86 9.90 10.51 4.65
C ILE A 86 10.11 8.99 4.47
N VAL A 87 11.34 8.48 4.58
CA VAL A 87 11.62 7.03 4.50
C VAL A 87 10.89 6.25 5.59
N VAL A 88 10.93 6.71 6.85
CA VAL A 88 10.25 6.03 7.96
C VAL A 88 8.74 6.01 7.74
N LEU A 89 8.15 7.13 7.31
CA LEU A 89 6.72 7.20 6.98
C LEU A 89 6.35 6.24 5.84
N VAL A 90 7.17 6.19 4.78
CA VAL A 90 6.97 5.31 3.62
C VAL A 90 7.12 3.83 3.99
N VAL A 91 8.13 3.46 4.78
CA VAL A 91 8.32 2.08 5.27
C VAL A 91 7.18 1.65 6.18
N THR A 92 6.77 2.52 7.10
CA THR A 92 5.64 2.25 8.01
C THR A 92 4.35 2.08 7.21
N PHE A 93 4.12 2.94 6.21
CA PHE A 93 3.01 2.81 5.28
C PHE A 93 3.03 1.46 4.55
N ALA A 94 4.19 1.04 4.05
CA ALA A 94 4.36 -0.27 3.40
C ALA A 94 4.07 -1.43 4.34
N LEU A 95 4.67 -1.44 5.52
CA LEU A 95 4.46 -2.51 6.49
C LEU A 95 2.99 -2.62 6.90
N CYS A 96 2.28 -1.49 6.89
CA CYS A 96 0.85 -1.47 7.18
C CYS A 96 -0.05 -1.90 6.01
N TRP A 97 0.35 -1.62 4.76
CA TRP A 97 -0.47 -1.90 3.56
C TRP A 97 -0.10 -3.20 2.84
N MET A 98 1.16 -3.63 2.91
CA MET A 98 1.64 -4.89 2.33
C MET A 98 0.85 -6.11 2.81
N PRO A 99 0.54 -6.31 4.11
CA PRO A 99 -0.21 -7.48 4.54
C PRO A 99 -1.61 -7.53 3.93
N TYR A 100 -2.27 -6.39 3.73
CA TYR A 100 -3.56 -6.32 3.05
C TYR A 100 -3.47 -6.76 1.59
N HIS A 101 -2.51 -6.19 0.83
CA HIS A 101 -2.32 -6.57 -0.58
C HIS A 101 -1.89 -8.02 -0.75
N LEU A 102 -1.05 -8.53 0.15
CA LEU A 102 -0.58 -9.91 0.15
C LEU A 102 -1.72 -10.89 0.38
N VAL A 103 -2.56 -10.69 1.40
CA VAL A 103 -3.72 -11.55 1.67
C VAL A 103 -4.69 -11.54 0.50
N LYS A 104 -4.93 -10.36 -0.11
CA LYS A 104 -5.82 -10.23 -1.27
C LYS A 104 -5.29 -10.98 -2.51
N THR A 105 -3.98 -10.89 -2.78
CA THR A 105 -3.36 -11.63 -3.89
C THR A 105 -3.33 -13.13 -3.64
N LEU A 106 -3.04 -13.56 -2.41
CA LEU A 106 -3.07 -14.98 -2.03
C LEU A 106 -4.47 -15.58 -2.16
N TYR A 107 -5.51 -14.84 -1.76
CA TYR A 107 -6.90 -15.29 -1.93
C TYR A 107 -7.27 -15.47 -3.40
N MET A 108 -6.89 -14.50 -4.25
CA MET A 108 -7.12 -14.59 -5.69
C MET A 108 -6.36 -15.74 -6.34
N LEU A 109 -5.10 -15.95 -5.91
CA LEU A 109 -4.25 -17.01 -6.44
C LEU A 109 -4.71 -18.39 -5.98
N GLY A 110 -5.21 -18.52 -4.74
CA GLY A 110 -5.79 -19.75 -4.21
C GLY A 110 -7.01 -20.20 -5.01
N SER A 111 -7.85 -19.27 -5.45
CA SER A 111 -8.98 -19.53 -6.34
C SER A 111 -8.53 -20.05 -7.72
N LEU A 112 -7.44 -19.52 -8.30
CA LEU A 112 -6.88 -20.00 -9.57
C LEU A 112 -6.15 -21.36 -9.45
N LEU A 113 -5.40 -21.56 -8.37
CA LEU A 113 -4.56 -22.75 -8.16
C LEU A 113 -5.27 -23.89 -7.41
N HIS A 114 -6.57 -23.74 -7.09
CA HIS A 114 -7.35 -24.71 -6.32
C HIS A 114 -6.68 -25.08 -4.98
N TRP A 115 -6.34 -24.07 -4.19
CA TRP A 115 -5.80 -24.28 -2.85
C TRP A 115 -6.80 -24.93 -1.89
N PRO A 116 -6.32 -25.60 -0.83
CA PRO A 116 -7.19 -26.20 0.16
C PRO A 116 -8.02 -25.13 0.87
N CYS A 117 -9.31 -25.42 1.10
CA CYS A 117 -10.25 -24.50 1.76
C CYS A 117 -9.75 -24.00 3.14
N ASP A 118 -8.92 -24.79 3.83
CA ASP A 118 -8.29 -24.37 5.10
C ASP A 118 -7.44 -23.11 4.95
N PHE A 119 -6.79 -22.94 3.79
CA PHE A 119 -5.97 -21.77 3.50
C PHE A 119 -6.83 -20.52 3.22
N ASP A 120 -7.98 -20.69 2.56
CA ASP A 120 -8.93 -19.59 2.34
C ASP A 120 -9.57 -19.12 3.65
N ILE A 121 -9.93 -20.06 4.54
CA ILE A 121 -10.43 -19.74 5.89
C ILE A 121 -9.37 -19.00 6.70
N PHE A 122 -8.11 -19.41 6.60
CA PHE A 122 -7.00 -18.71 7.22
C PHE A 122 -6.86 -17.28 6.68
N LEU A 123 -6.89 -17.09 5.36
CA LEU A 123 -6.80 -15.76 4.74
C LEU A 123 -7.98 -14.85 5.16
N MET A 124 -9.20 -15.39 5.22
CA MET A 124 -10.39 -14.67 5.69
C MET A 124 -10.27 -14.21 7.16
N ASN A 125 -9.70 -15.06 8.03
CA ASN A 125 -9.46 -14.70 9.43
C ASN A 125 -8.34 -13.68 9.61
N VAL A 126 -7.33 -13.68 8.74
CA VAL A 126 -6.19 -12.76 8.81
C VAL A 126 -6.51 -11.40 8.18
N PHE A 127 -7.39 -11.36 7.19
CA PHE A 127 -7.83 -10.14 6.50
C PHE A 127 -8.28 -8.98 7.41
N PRO A 128 -9.11 -9.16 8.47
CA PRO A 128 -9.49 -8.06 9.36
C PRO A 128 -8.29 -7.46 10.11
N TYR A 129 -7.31 -8.28 10.50
CA TYR A 129 -6.08 -7.78 11.13
C TYR A 129 -5.23 -7.00 10.14
N CYS A 130 -5.05 -7.49 8.91
CA CYS A 130 -4.35 -6.75 7.86
C CYS A 130 -5.02 -5.40 7.56
N THR A 131 -6.34 -5.38 7.56
CA THR A 131 -7.13 -4.16 7.36
C THR A 131 -6.95 -3.20 8.54
N CYS A 132 -6.95 -3.72 9.78
CA CYS A 132 -6.72 -2.93 10.98
C CYS A 132 -5.33 -2.27 10.96
N ILE A 133 -4.28 -3.02 10.63
CA ILE A 133 -2.92 -2.50 10.48
C ILE A 133 -2.88 -1.42 9.38
N SER A 134 -3.58 -1.62 8.26
CA SER A 134 -3.67 -0.62 7.19
C SER A 134 -4.29 0.71 7.66
N TYR A 135 -5.24 0.67 8.61
CA TYR A 135 -5.86 1.85 9.21
C TYR A 135 -5.01 2.50 10.30
N VAL A 136 -4.24 1.71 11.07
CA VAL A 136 -3.31 2.25 12.09
C VAL A 136 -2.25 3.17 11.46
N ASN A 137 -1.94 2.96 10.17
CA ASN A 137 -1.13 3.86 9.36
C ASN A 137 -1.60 5.32 9.35
N SER A 138 -2.92 5.56 9.45
CA SER A 138 -3.48 6.92 9.54
C SER A 138 -3.16 7.61 10.85
N CYS A 139 -2.92 6.86 11.94
CA CYS A 139 -2.50 7.41 13.23
C CYS A 139 -0.97 7.53 13.35
N LEU A 140 -0.23 6.79 12.52
CA LEU A 140 1.24 6.79 12.47
C LEU A 140 1.82 7.89 11.58
N ASN A 141 1.00 8.53 10.73
CA ASN A 141 1.33 9.80 10.09
C ASN A 141 0.88 10.95 11.02
N PRO A 142 1.79 11.59 11.78
CA PRO A 142 1.49 12.78 12.58
C PRO A 142 1.19 14.02 11.74
#